data_AF-A0A963IKI3-F1
#
_entry.id   AF-A0A963IKI3-F1
#
_cell.length_a   1.000
_cell.length_b   1.000
_cell.length_c   1.000
_cell.angle_alpha   90.00
_cell.angle_beta   90.00
_cell.angle_gamma   90.00
#
_symmetry.space_group_name_H-M   'P 1'
#
loop_
_entity.id
_entity.type
_entity.pdbx_description
1 polymer ?
#
loop_
_entity_poly.entity_id
_entity_poly.type
_entity_poly.pdbx_seq_one_letter_code
_entity_poly.pdbx_strand_id
1 'polypeptide(L)'
;MNAVLSTAPTAMKISDLKTGFRILSRLPLANAQQAQVEINNFLDCLLQSPPAGDVYLQLLEQTRISLCFIEEELARQYTSKALPLGDTEDAAFRQVVATWVKASHAYAHCAQLQNAQDDDGDAAERLALILHRCIYYTGMAVIEHHRARRELPRGMWLDLHGFYASAEEWGVATLAVPDSLDPLGRSTHCTAAFVSLLLSELAGPYSLNVRELGLVRRWANSWSPLVTVHSVVAGEPLPPSVVDLMKDAGLCASRDCLQTENVRRVDSGRLAMQINQTRQQLRERISPAQLGLGEDCTASQCQRLLARLARPWALLRATRQFRRHVTTGKSKVCAGFAGMHYYISGKEFTQPESARVYSRDEFDRLFAFRHTLDPTQRLDVRQTQVGFAVDEWEVLDQSATGFRLMRSTAGRRIAPEQLLSICPHDGSAHLLAQV
;
A
#
# COMPACT_ATOMS: atom_id res chain seq x y z
N MET A 1 -34.82 39.29 27.01
CA MET A 1 -33.90 38.17 26.73
C MET A 1 -33.76 38.09 25.21
N ASN A 2 -32.73 38.74 24.66
CA ASN A 2 -32.46 38.70 23.22
C ASN A 2 -31.56 37.49 22.95
N ALA A 3 -32.11 36.51 22.24
CA ALA A 3 -31.35 35.39 21.73
C ALA A 3 -30.31 35.90 20.73
N VAL A 4 -29.04 35.79 21.11
CA VAL A 4 -27.91 35.98 20.21
C VAL A 4 -27.99 34.85 19.18
N LEU A 5 -28.45 35.17 17.99
CA LEU A 5 -28.30 34.32 16.81
C LEU A 5 -26.79 34.17 16.59
N SER A 6 -26.25 33.00 16.92
CA SER A 6 -24.89 32.65 16.53
C SER A 6 -24.86 32.57 15.01
N THR A 7 -24.33 33.60 14.37
CA THR A 7 -23.99 33.59 12.96
C THR A 7 -23.06 32.41 12.71
N ALA A 8 -23.51 31.43 11.92
CA ALA A 8 -22.64 30.39 11.38
C ALA A 8 -21.42 31.07 10.74
N PRO A 9 -20.18 30.60 10.98
CA PRO A 9 -19.01 31.23 10.38
C PRO A 9 -19.21 31.23 8.86
N THR A 10 -19.17 32.42 8.25
CA THR A 10 -19.19 32.58 6.79
C THR A 10 -18.12 31.66 6.21
N ALA A 11 -18.54 30.62 5.48
CA ALA A 11 -17.63 29.70 4.84
C ALA A 11 -16.64 30.51 3.98
N MET A 12 -15.35 30.27 4.19
CA MET A 12 -14.30 30.97 3.47
C MET A 12 -14.44 30.68 1.97
N LYS A 13 -14.86 31.66 1.17
CA LYS A 13 -15.05 31.49 -0.27
C LYS A 13 -13.72 31.71 -1.01
N ILE A 14 -13.31 30.72 -1.80
CA ILE A 14 -12.12 30.79 -2.66
C ILE A 14 -12.60 31.05 -4.09
N SER A 15 -12.73 32.33 -4.46
CA SER A 15 -13.29 32.74 -5.76
C SER A 15 -12.27 32.83 -6.90
N ASP A 16 -10.99 33.00 -6.57
CA ASP A 16 -9.95 33.37 -7.53
C ASP A 16 -8.57 32.79 -7.13
N LEU A 17 -7.67 32.73 -8.12
CA LEU A 17 -6.32 32.20 -7.96
C LEU A 17 -5.52 32.94 -6.89
N LYS A 18 -5.62 34.27 -6.83
CA LYS A 18 -4.87 35.09 -5.88
C LYS A 18 -5.23 34.73 -4.43
N THR A 19 -6.52 34.57 -4.16
CA THR A 19 -7.02 34.16 -2.85
C THR A 19 -6.54 32.76 -2.51
N GLY A 20 -6.68 31.80 -3.42
CA GLY A 20 -6.25 30.42 -3.19
C GLY A 20 -4.74 30.27 -3.00
N PHE A 21 -3.92 30.89 -3.85
CA PHE A 21 -2.46 30.85 -3.72
C PHE A 21 -1.96 31.48 -2.41
N ARG A 22 -2.62 32.54 -1.93
CA ARG A 22 -2.31 33.13 -0.61
C ARG A 22 -2.58 32.17 0.54
N ILE A 23 -3.59 31.30 0.44
CA ILE A 23 -3.86 30.27 1.44
C ILE A 23 -2.78 29.18 1.37
N LEU A 24 -2.55 28.64 0.17
CA LEU A 24 -1.59 27.55 -0.04
C LEU A 24 -0.15 27.93 0.37
N SER A 25 0.27 29.17 0.12
CA SER A 25 1.60 29.69 0.53
C SER A 25 1.79 29.85 2.03
N ARG A 26 0.72 29.74 2.84
CA ARG A 26 0.76 29.86 4.31
C ARG A 26 0.67 28.52 5.02
N LEU A 27 0.55 27.40 4.29
CA LEU A 27 0.48 26.07 4.89
C LEU A 27 1.69 25.83 5.81
N PRO A 28 1.48 25.43 7.08
CA PRO A 28 2.55 25.23 8.03
C PRO A 28 3.25 23.89 7.81
N LEU A 29 3.99 23.74 6.70
CA LEU A 29 4.60 22.47 6.29
C LEU A 29 5.58 21.86 7.31
N ALA A 30 6.11 22.66 8.24
CA ALA A 30 6.90 22.18 9.38
C ALA A 30 6.08 21.39 10.42
N ASN A 31 4.75 21.56 10.43
CA ASN A 31 3.80 20.80 11.24
C ASN A 31 2.79 20.10 10.33
N ALA A 32 3.11 18.89 9.90
CA ALA A 32 2.29 18.12 8.95
C ALA A 32 0.85 17.89 9.44
N GLN A 33 0.63 17.74 10.76
CA GLN A 33 -0.72 17.55 11.31
C GLN A 33 -1.58 18.81 11.13
N GLN A 34 -1.03 19.99 11.46
CA GLN A 34 -1.74 21.25 11.24
C GLN A 34 -1.93 21.54 9.75
N ALA A 35 -0.90 21.28 8.94
CA ALA A 35 -0.98 21.46 7.48
C ALA A 35 -2.05 20.56 6.85
N GLN A 36 -2.23 19.33 7.35
CA GLN A 36 -3.30 18.43 6.90
C GLN A 36 -4.70 18.98 7.22
N VAL A 37 -4.90 19.59 8.39
CA VAL A 37 -6.17 20.24 8.72
C VAL A 37 -6.45 21.39 7.75
N GLU A 38 -5.48 22.26 7.53
CA GLU A 38 -5.64 23.43 6.66
C GLU A 38 -5.84 23.06 5.19
N ILE A 39 -5.10 22.08 4.66
CA ILE A 39 -5.27 21.63 3.28
C ILE A 39 -6.60 20.92 3.07
N ASN A 40 -7.09 20.18 4.05
CA ASN A 40 -8.43 19.57 3.98
C ASN A 40 -9.53 20.63 4.01
N ASN A 41 -9.42 21.65 4.87
CA ASN A 41 -10.34 22.78 4.88
C ASN A 41 -10.34 23.52 3.54
N PHE A 42 -9.17 23.68 2.92
CA PHE A 42 -9.05 24.26 1.58
C PHE A 42 -9.80 23.43 0.53
N LEU A 43 -9.59 22.11 0.49
CA LEU A 43 -10.31 21.20 -0.42
C LEU A 43 -11.82 21.20 -0.16
N ASP A 44 -12.25 21.23 1.10
CA ASP A 44 -13.67 21.29 1.48
C ASP A 44 -14.32 22.59 1.01
N CYS A 45 -13.62 23.73 1.10
CA CYS A 45 -14.11 25.01 0.57
C CYS A 45 -14.30 24.97 -0.95
N LEU A 46 -13.35 24.34 -1.68
CA LEU A 46 -13.45 24.19 -3.13
C LEU A 46 -14.60 23.26 -3.54
N LEU A 47 -14.82 22.17 -2.82
CA LEU A 47 -15.93 21.24 -3.07
C LEU A 47 -17.29 21.88 -2.77
N GLN A 48 -17.41 22.63 -1.68
CA GLN A 48 -18.67 23.25 -1.24
C GLN A 48 -19.05 24.49 -2.06
N SER A 49 -18.07 25.25 -2.54
CA SER A 49 -18.28 26.51 -3.26
C SER A 49 -17.23 26.64 -4.37
N PRO A 50 -17.35 25.83 -5.43
CA PRO A 50 -16.35 25.77 -6.48
C PRO A 50 -16.25 27.12 -7.22
N PRO A 51 -15.03 27.60 -7.53
CA PRO A 51 -14.86 28.69 -8.49
C PRO A 51 -15.13 28.20 -9.92
N ALA A 52 -14.91 29.06 -10.91
CA ALA A 52 -14.96 28.65 -12.31
C ALA A 52 -13.97 27.50 -12.59
N GLY A 53 -14.33 26.60 -13.52
CA GLY A 53 -13.61 25.34 -13.76
C GLY A 53 -12.09 25.50 -13.94
N ASP A 54 -11.64 26.50 -14.68
CA ASP A 54 -10.20 26.73 -14.91
C ASP A 54 -9.46 27.20 -13.67
N VAL A 55 -10.10 28.08 -12.89
CA VAL A 55 -9.56 28.52 -11.60
C VAL A 55 -9.51 27.34 -10.65
N TYR A 56 -10.55 26.49 -10.63
CA TYR A 56 -10.61 25.32 -9.78
C TYR A 56 -9.49 24.33 -10.10
N LEU A 57 -9.32 23.96 -11.38
CA LEU A 57 -8.28 23.05 -11.81
C LEU A 57 -6.88 23.57 -11.47
N GLN A 58 -6.61 24.85 -11.73
CA GLN A 58 -5.31 25.45 -11.40
C GLN A 58 -5.02 25.47 -9.89
N LEU A 59 -6.04 25.72 -9.06
CA LEU A 59 -5.89 25.64 -7.60
C LEU A 59 -5.58 24.21 -7.14
N LEU A 60 -6.23 23.20 -7.73
CA LEU A 60 -5.94 21.80 -7.44
C LEU A 60 -4.51 21.43 -7.88
N GLU A 61 -4.08 21.81 -9.08
CA GLU A 61 -2.72 21.54 -9.57
C GLU A 61 -1.66 22.22 -8.69
N GLN A 62 -1.92 23.44 -8.20
CA GLN A 62 -1.01 24.14 -7.28
C GLN A 62 -0.92 23.46 -5.90
N THR A 63 -1.95 22.71 -5.50
CA THR A 63 -2.02 22.03 -4.20
C THR A 63 -1.19 20.74 -4.18
N ARG A 64 -0.90 20.15 -5.35
CA ARG A 64 -0.34 18.79 -5.49
C ARG A 64 0.93 18.54 -4.67
N ILE A 65 1.93 19.40 -4.78
CA ILE A 65 3.25 19.21 -4.14
C ILE A 65 3.09 19.22 -2.62
N SER A 66 2.40 20.22 -2.08
CA SER A 66 2.15 20.34 -0.64
C SER A 66 1.31 19.18 -0.12
N LEU A 67 0.25 18.80 -0.84
CA LEU A 67 -0.58 17.65 -0.48
C LEU A 67 0.24 16.37 -0.38
N CYS A 68 1.03 16.07 -1.40
CA CYS A 68 1.81 14.83 -1.40
C CYS A 68 2.88 14.82 -0.31
N PHE A 69 3.54 15.96 -0.08
CA PHE A 69 4.50 16.10 1.02
C PHE A 69 3.86 15.84 2.39
N ILE A 70 2.72 16.47 2.68
CA ILE A 70 2.02 16.34 3.96
C ILE A 70 1.59 14.89 4.19
N GLU A 71 0.92 14.29 3.21
CA GLU A 71 0.37 12.95 3.33
C GLU A 71 1.47 11.87 3.39
N GLU A 72 2.59 12.03 2.67
CA GLU A 72 3.74 11.12 2.79
C GLU A 72 4.44 11.21 4.15
N GLU A 73 4.50 12.39 4.77
CA GLU A 73 5.04 12.55 6.13
C GLU A 73 4.13 11.87 7.16
N LEU A 74 2.81 12.07 7.05
CA LEU A 74 1.83 11.49 7.98
C LEU A 74 1.71 9.96 7.82
N ALA A 75 1.89 9.43 6.62
CA ALA A 75 1.88 7.99 6.36
C ALA A 75 2.93 7.21 7.17
N ARG A 76 4.02 7.87 7.62
CA ARG A 76 5.04 7.26 8.47
C ARG A 76 4.51 6.81 9.82
N GLN A 77 3.38 7.36 10.28
CA GLN A 77 2.79 7.04 11.58
C GLN A 77 2.27 5.60 11.65
N TYR A 78 1.77 5.03 10.54
CA TYR A 78 1.25 3.65 10.49
C TYR A 78 2.10 2.70 9.65
N THR A 79 3.01 3.21 8.82
CA THR A 79 3.89 2.38 7.98
C THR A 79 4.83 1.51 8.85
N SER A 80 4.92 0.21 8.53
CA SER A 80 5.70 -0.81 9.28
C SER A 80 5.23 -1.07 10.72
N LYS A 81 4.08 -0.55 11.16
CA LYS A 81 3.60 -0.80 12.53
C LYS A 81 3.09 -2.23 12.68
N ALA A 82 3.14 -2.71 13.93
CA ALA A 82 2.60 -4.02 14.26
C ALA A 82 1.07 -4.03 14.13
N LEU A 83 0.49 -5.14 13.70
CA LEU A 83 -0.94 -5.27 13.48
C LEU A 83 -1.63 -6.04 14.61
N PRO A 84 -2.86 -5.68 15.01
CA PRO A 84 -3.63 -4.54 14.49
C PRO A 84 -2.99 -3.20 14.86
N LEU A 85 -3.26 -2.17 14.05
CA LEU A 85 -2.85 -0.79 14.36
C LEU A 85 -3.48 -0.33 15.68
N GLY A 86 -2.76 0.46 16.46
CA GLY A 86 -3.32 1.15 17.62
C GLY A 86 -4.17 2.36 17.18
N ASP A 87 -4.97 2.90 18.10
CA ASP A 87 -5.96 3.95 17.78
C ASP A 87 -5.36 5.17 17.08
N THR A 88 -4.18 5.65 17.54
CA THR A 88 -3.50 6.79 16.91
C THR A 88 -3.06 6.49 15.47
N GLU A 89 -2.49 5.30 15.25
CA GLU A 89 -1.97 4.88 13.94
C GLU A 89 -3.14 4.64 12.96
N ASP A 90 -4.23 4.06 13.47
CA ASP A 90 -5.44 3.82 12.69
C ASP A 90 -6.16 5.12 12.33
N ALA A 91 -6.24 6.08 13.25
CA ALA A 91 -6.79 7.41 12.97
C ALA A 91 -5.96 8.13 11.90
N ALA A 92 -4.63 8.10 12.01
CA ALA A 92 -3.74 8.67 11.00
C ALA A 92 -3.95 8.01 9.63
N PHE A 93 -4.02 6.67 9.57
CA PHE A 93 -4.29 5.94 8.33
C PHE A 93 -5.62 6.36 7.69
N ARG A 94 -6.71 6.37 8.45
CA ARG A 94 -8.04 6.77 7.93
C ARG A 94 -8.03 8.21 7.42
N GLN A 95 -7.37 9.12 8.13
CA GLN A 95 -7.29 10.53 7.73
C GLN A 95 -6.50 10.72 6.43
N VAL A 96 -5.37 10.02 6.28
CA VAL A 96 -4.57 10.08 5.05
C VAL A 96 -5.36 9.52 3.86
N VAL A 97 -5.98 8.34 4.02
CA VAL A 97 -6.85 7.75 2.98
C VAL A 97 -8.00 8.69 2.61
N ALA A 98 -8.69 9.27 3.59
CA ALA A 98 -9.80 10.18 3.34
C ALA A 98 -9.36 11.42 2.56
N THR A 99 -8.15 11.93 2.84
CA THR A 99 -7.58 13.08 2.13
C THR A 99 -7.29 12.75 0.66
N TRP A 100 -6.71 11.57 0.37
CA TRP A 100 -6.49 11.12 -1.01
C TRP A 100 -7.78 10.94 -1.80
N VAL A 101 -8.79 10.31 -1.18
CA VAL A 101 -10.12 10.15 -1.80
C VAL A 101 -10.78 11.51 -2.04
N LYS A 102 -10.69 12.44 -1.08
CA LYS A 102 -11.19 13.82 -1.23
C LYS A 102 -10.54 14.54 -2.41
N ALA A 103 -9.22 14.40 -2.58
CA ALA A 103 -8.51 14.97 -3.72
C ALA A 103 -9.03 14.38 -5.05
N SER A 104 -9.19 13.07 -5.14
CA SER A 104 -9.78 12.40 -6.32
C SER A 104 -11.18 12.96 -6.64
N HIS A 105 -12.05 13.09 -5.63
CA HIS A 105 -13.38 13.68 -5.80
C HIS A 105 -13.35 15.13 -6.24
N ALA A 106 -12.40 15.94 -5.76
CA ALA A 106 -12.28 17.34 -6.18
C ALA A 106 -11.92 17.46 -7.67
N TYR A 107 -11.05 16.59 -8.19
CA TYR A 107 -10.76 16.53 -9.63
C TYR A 107 -11.97 16.04 -10.44
N ALA A 108 -12.65 14.98 -9.99
CA ALA A 108 -13.85 14.48 -10.66
C ALA A 108 -14.97 15.54 -10.70
N HIS A 109 -15.17 16.29 -9.60
CA HIS A 109 -16.09 17.40 -9.54
C HIS A 109 -15.69 18.54 -10.48
N CYS A 110 -14.39 18.83 -10.61
CA CYS A 110 -13.89 19.81 -11.58
C CYS A 110 -14.26 19.45 -13.03
N ALA A 111 -14.23 18.17 -13.41
CA ALA A 111 -14.69 17.73 -14.75
C ALA A 111 -16.20 17.96 -14.97
N GLN A 112 -17.03 17.78 -13.94
CA GLN A 112 -18.48 17.99 -14.03
C GLN A 112 -18.88 19.46 -14.22
N LEU A 113 -18.01 20.38 -13.81
CA LEU A 113 -18.23 21.84 -13.90
C LEU A 113 -17.70 22.45 -15.19
N GLN A 114 -17.02 21.68 -16.05
CA GLN A 114 -16.59 22.16 -17.35
C GLN A 114 -17.80 22.26 -18.28
N ASN A 115 -18.01 23.43 -18.89
CA ASN A 115 -19.10 23.60 -19.83
C ASN A 115 -18.75 22.90 -21.14
N ALA A 116 -19.63 22.03 -21.63
CA ALA A 116 -19.49 21.39 -22.94
C ALA A 116 -19.54 22.38 -24.14
N GLN A 117 -19.78 23.67 -23.88
CA GLN A 117 -19.84 24.74 -24.88
C GLN A 117 -18.54 25.53 -25.00
N ASP A 118 -17.58 25.34 -24.09
CA ASP A 118 -16.25 25.92 -24.19
C ASP A 118 -15.44 25.05 -25.17
N ASP A 119 -15.68 25.21 -26.47
CA ASP A 119 -14.90 24.63 -27.56
C ASP A 119 -13.55 25.34 -27.66
N ASP A 120 -12.74 25.15 -26.62
CA ASP A 120 -11.35 25.56 -26.58
C ASP A 120 -10.48 24.36 -26.98
N GLY A 121 -9.43 24.61 -27.77
CA GLY A 121 -8.61 23.57 -28.41
C GLY A 121 -7.95 22.57 -27.43
N ASP A 122 -7.94 22.92 -26.14
CA ASP A 122 -7.26 22.20 -25.06
C ASP A 122 -8.20 21.30 -24.22
N ALA A 123 -9.47 21.15 -24.60
CA ALA A 123 -10.45 20.37 -23.82
C ALA A 123 -10.00 18.91 -23.57
N ALA A 124 -9.39 18.26 -24.57
CA ALA A 124 -8.87 16.90 -24.44
C ALA A 124 -7.68 16.81 -23.48
N GLU A 125 -6.76 17.77 -23.53
CA GLU A 125 -5.60 17.83 -22.62
C GLU A 125 -6.05 18.05 -21.17
N ARG A 126 -7.05 18.91 -20.98
CA ARG A 126 -7.65 19.19 -19.67
C ARG A 126 -8.34 17.96 -19.10
N LEU A 127 -9.12 17.25 -19.91
CA LEU A 127 -9.79 16.02 -19.50
C LEU A 127 -8.77 14.91 -19.17
N ALA A 128 -7.72 14.76 -19.98
CA ALA A 128 -6.63 13.82 -19.71
C ALA A 128 -5.95 14.10 -18.37
N LEU A 129 -5.65 15.38 -18.10
CA LEU A 129 -5.07 15.82 -16.85
C LEU A 129 -5.96 15.45 -15.65
N ILE A 130 -7.26 15.77 -15.72
CA ILE A 130 -8.22 15.49 -14.65
C ILE A 130 -8.34 13.99 -14.40
N LEU A 131 -8.60 13.19 -15.44
CA LEU A 131 -8.75 11.74 -15.31
C LEU A 131 -7.47 11.08 -14.80
N HIS A 132 -6.31 11.55 -15.27
CA HIS A 132 -5.02 11.11 -14.74
C HIS A 132 -4.89 11.41 -13.23
N ARG A 133 -5.32 12.60 -12.78
CA ARG A 133 -5.30 12.95 -11.34
C ARG A 133 -6.28 12.09 -10.54
N CYS A 134 -7.47 11.82 -11.06
CA CYS A 134 -8.42 10.91 -10.41
C CYS A 134 -7.82 9.50 -10.22
N ILE A 135 -7.22 8.93 -11.28
CA ILE A 135 -6.54 7.63 -11.21
C ILE A 135 -5.39 7.67 -10.20
N TYR A 136 -4.56 8.72 -10.24
CA TYR A 136 -3.43 8.87 -9.32
C TYR A 136 -3.89 8.91 -7.86
N TYR A 137 -4.86 9.77 -7.52
CA TYR A 137 -5.26 9.98 -6.12
C TYR A 137 -6.08 8.81 -5.56
N THR A 138 -6.95 8.19 -6.35
CA THR A 138 -7.57 6.92 -5.96
C THR A 138 -6.50 5.83 -5.78
N GLY A 139 -5.49 5.80 -6.65
CA GLY A 139 -4.33 4.92 -6.53
C GLY A 139 -3.50 5.15 -5.26
N MET A 140 -3.37 6.40 -4.82
CA MET A 140 -2.70 6.70 -3.54
C MET A 140 -3.42 6.09 -2.35
N ALA A 141 -4.76 6.10 -2.34
CA ALA A 141 -5.54 5.41 -1.31
C ALA A 141 -5.26 3.90 -1.28
N VAL A 142 -5.16 3.24 -2.46
CA VAL A 142 -4.74 1.83 -2.59
C VAL A 142 -3.35 1.60 -1.99
N ILE A 143 -2.39 2.46 -2.33
CA ILE A 143 -1.01 2.38 -1.83
C ILE A 143 -0.96 2.51 -0.30
N GLU A 144 -1.79 3.36 0.30
CA GLU A 144 -1.83 3.49 1.76
C GLU A 144 -2.40 2.24 2.45
N HIS A 145 -3.35 1.55 1.83
CA HIS A 145 -3.83 0.26 2.33
C HIS A 145 -2.73 -0.80 2.29
N HIS A 146 -1.93 -0.81 1.22
CA HIS A 146 -0.75 -1.68 1.13
C HIS A 146 0.28 -1.36 2.23
N ARG A 147 0.59 -0.08 2.47
CA ARG A 147 1.52 0.37 3.53
C ARG A 147 1.04 0.02 4.94
N ALA A 148 -0.27 0.18 5.19
CA ALA A 148 -0.93 -0.16 6.44
C ALA A 148 -1.23 -1.67 6.58
N ARG A 149 -0.96 -2.47 5.53
CA ARG A 149 -1.31 -3.90 5.45
C ARG A 149 -2.80 -4.17 5.76
N ARG A 150 -3.66 -3.29 5.27
CA ARG A 150 -5.12 -3.39 5.37
C ARG A 150 -5.69 -3.91 4.05
N GLU A 151 -6.72 -4.74 4.14
CA GLU A 151 -7.49 -5.16 2.98
C GLU A 151 -8.14 -3.94 2.30
N LEU A 152 -8.18 -3.93 0.98
CA LEU A 152 -8.80 -2.86 0.21
C LEU A 152 -10.33 -2.88 0.41
N PRO A 153 -10.96 -1.71 0.61
CA PRO A 153 -12.42 -1.63 0.67
C PRO A 153 -13.01 -1.94 -0.70
N ARG A 154 -14.24 -2.46 -0.69
CA ARG A 154 -15.01 -2.72 -1.90
C ARG A 154 -15.22 -1.44 -2.70
N GLY A 155 -15.17 -1.53 -4.01
CA GLY A 155 -15.40 -0.45 -4.97
C GLY A 155 -14.14 0.31 -5.36
N MET A 156 -13.02 0.18 -4.63
CA MET A 156 -11.82 0.97 -4.90
C MET A 156 -11.21 0.67 -6.28
N TRP A 157 -11.29 -0.58 -6.76
CA TRP A 157 -10.87 -0.92 -8.12
C TRP A 157 -11.90 -0.47 -9.15
N LEU A 158 -13.20 -0.55 -8.82
CA LEU A 158 -14.26 -0.04 -9.71
C LEU A 158 -14.14 1.47 -9.94
N ASP A 159 -13.78 2.26 -8.91
CA ASP A 159 -13.55 3.70 -9.06
C ASP A 159 -12.36 3.97 -10.00
N LEU A 160 -11.25 3.23 -9.83
CA LEU A 160 -10.09 3.30 -10.73
C LEU A 160 -10.45 2.92 -12.16
N HIS A 161 -11.21 1.83 -12.33
CA HIS A 161 -11.67 1.37 -13.63
C HIS A 161 -12.61 2.38 -14.28
N GLY A 162 -13.49 3.03 -13.53
CA GLY A 162 -14.38 4.08 -14.03
C GLY A 162 -13.61 5.23 -14.66
N PHE A 163 -12.61 5.78 -13.94
CA PHE A 163 -11.79 6.86 -14.50
C PHE A 163 -10.96 6.42 -15.70
N TYR A 164 -10.40 5.21 -15.68
CA TYR A 164 -9.65 4.67 -16.81
C TYR A 164 -10.55 4.42 -18.03
N ALA A 165 -11.74 3.85 -17.83
CA ALA A 165 -12.73 3.61 -18.86
C ALA A 165 -13.16 4.91 -19.53
N SER A 166 -13.42 5.97 -18.73
CA SER A 166 -13.68 7.30 -19.28
C SER A 166 -12.49 7.81 -20.09
N ALA A 167 -11.26 7.62 -19.62
CA ALA A 167 -10.09 8.06 -20.39
C ALA A 167 -9.98 7.33 -21.74
N GLU A 168 -10.33 6.04 -21.80
CA GLU A 168 -10.37 5.27 -23.06
C GLU A 168 -11.52 5.72 -23.97
N GLU A 169 -12.73 5.87 -23.42
CA GLU A 169 -13.93 6.27 -24.17
C GLU A 169 -13.76 7.63 -24.85
N TRP A 170 -13.15 8.59 -24.14
CA TRP A 170 -12.89 9.94 -24.66
C TRP A 170 -11.57 10.04 -25.44
N GLY A 171 -10.85 8.93 -25.65
CA GLY A 171 -9.63 8.90 -26.48
C GLY A 171 -8.41 9.58 -25.86
N VAL A 172 -8.43 9.84 -24.55
CA VAL A 172 -7.37 10.57 -23.81
C VAL A 172 -6.48 9.68 -22.94
N ALA A 173 -6.70 8.36 -22.94
CA ALA A 173 -6.00 7.42 -22.07
C ALA A 173 -4.46 7.46 -22.17
N THR A 174 -3.93 7.73 -23.36
CA THR A 174 -2.49 7.81 -23.65
C THR A 174 -2.02 9.24 -23.96
N LEU A 175 -2.88 10.24 -23.80
CA LEU A 175 -2.50 11.64 -24.02
C LEU A 175 -1.50 12.07 -22.93
N ALA A 176 -0.43 12.76 -23.35
CA ALA A 176 0.64 13.14 -22.43
C ALA A 176 0.15 14.20 -21.43
N VAL A 177 0.42 13.94 -20.15
CA VAL A 177 0.06 14.80 -19.02
C VAL A 177 1.34 15.18 -18.27
N PRO A 178 1.63 16.48 -18.07
CA PRO A 178 2.74 16.92 -17.22
C PRO A 178 2.55 16.43 -15.78
N ASP A 179 3.61 15.95 -15.13
CA ASP A 179 3.56 15.59 -13.71
C ASP A 179 4.59 16.36 -12.89
N SER A 180 4.09 17.31 -12.09
CA SER A 180 4.91 18.09 -11.15
C SER A 180 5.51 17.25 -10.01
N LEU A 181 5.08 15.99 -9.86
CA LEU A 181 5.60 15.06 -8.87
C LEU A 181 6.71 14.14 -9.42
N ASP A 182 6.95 14.09 -10.75
CA ASP A 182 8.07 13.33 -11.31
C ASP A 182 9.38 14.12 -11.12
N PRO A 183 10.40 13.57 -10.42
CA PRO A 183 11.65 14.28 -10.16
C PRO A 183 12.45 14.66 -11.41
N LEU A 184 12.18 14.00 -12.56
CA LEU A 184 12.84 14.25 -13.83
C LEU A 184 11.98 15.10 -14.77
N GLY A 185 10.82 15.59 -14.31
CA GLY A 185 9.89 16.41 -15.08
C GLY A 185 9.29 15.69 -16.28
N ARG A 186 9.24 14.35 -16.26
CA ARG A 186 8.69 13.57 -17.37
C ARG A 186 7.16 13.63 -17.35
N SER A 187 6.58 13.68 -18.54
CA SER A 187 5.15 13.48 -18.71
C SER A 187 4.76 12.00 -18.53
N THR A 188 3.51 11.79 -18.16
CA THR A 188 2.86 10.48 -17.99
C THR A 188 1.52 10.49 -18.75
N HIS A 189 0.66 9.49 -18.57
CA HIS A 189 -0.69 9.44 -19.12
C HIS A 189 -1.57 8.49 -18.28
N CYS A 190 -2.90 8.51 -18.48
CA CYS A 190 -3.86 7.71 -17.70
C CYS A 190 -3.52 6.22 -17.70
N THR A 191 -3.19 5.63 -18.86
CA THR A 191 -2.82 4.20 -18.94
C THR A 191 -1.59 3.86 -18.10
N ALA A 192 -0.57 4.72 -18.03
CA ALA A 192 0.64 4.48 -17.26
C ALA A 192 0.36 4.58 -15.76
N ALA A 193 -0.46 5.54 -15.33
CA ALA A 193 -0.92 5.63 -13.94
C ALA A 193 -1.73 4.38 -13.54
N PHE A 194 -2.68 3.95 -14.37
CA PHE A 194 -3.47 2.75 -14.14
C PHE A 194 -2.60 1.48 -14.05
N VAL A 195 -1.72 1.26 -15.02
CA VAL A 195 -0.79 0.13 -15.06
C VAL A 195 0.13 0.12 -13.83
N SER A 196 0.61 1.28 -13.37
CA SER A 196 1.50 1.32 -12.20
C SER A 196 0.85 0.71 -10.94
N LEU A 197 -0.47 0.87 -10.80
CA LEU A 197 -1.26 0.29 -9.71
C LEU A 197 -1.44 -1.22 -9.90
N LEU A 198 -1.72 -1.67 -11.13
CA LEU A 198 -1.77 -3.10 -11.47
C LEU A 198 -0.44 -3.80 -11.14
N LEU A 199 0.68 -3.19 -11.54
CA LEU A 199 2.02 -3.72 -11.24
C LEU A 199 2.30 -3.74 -9.73
N SER A 200 1.82 -2.73 -8.99
CA SER A 200 1.96 -2.66 -7.54
C SER A 200 1.17 -3.78 -6.83
N GLU A 201 -0.05 -4.09 -7.30
CA GLU A 201 -0.85 -5.21 -6.79
C GLU A 201 -0.22 -6.57 -7.16
N LEU A 202 0.20 -6.73 -8.42
CA LEU A 202 0.88 -7.94 -8.92
C LEU A 202 2.16 -8.29 -8.16
N ALA A 203 2.83 -7.29 -7.58
CA ALA A 203 4.02 -7.50 -6.77
C ALA A 203 3.74 -8.25 -5.45
N GLY A 204 2.46 -8.41 -5.06
CA GLY A 204 2.06 -9.05 -3.81
C GLY A 204 2.43 -8.18 -2.60
N PRO A 205 1.86 -6.98 -2.46
CA PRO A 205 2.34 -5.93 -1.56
C PRO A 205 2.45 -6.38 -0.09
N TYR A 206 1.50 -7.19 0.39
CA TYR A 206 1.50 -7.69 1.77
C TYR A 206 2.66 -8.62 2.12
N SER A 207 3.40 -9.11 1.11
CA SER A 207 4.56 -9.98 1.30
C SER A 207 5.90 -9.24 1.14
N LEU A 208 5.86 -7.94 0.90
CA LEU A 208 7.03 -7.07 0.79
C LEU A 208 7.28 -6.35 2.11
N ASN A 209 8.55 -6.08 2.42
CA ASN A 209 8.88 -5.11 3.47
C ASN A 209 8.74 -3.68 2.94
N VAL A 210 8.84 -2.70 3.82
CA VAL A 210 8.56 -1.30 3.47
C VAL A 210 9.53 -0.71 2.46
N ARG A 211 10.81 -1.12 2.51
CA ARG A 211 11.78 -0.73 1.48
C ARG A 211 11.41 -1.31 0.13
N GLU A 212 11.08 -2.60 0.09
CA GLU A 212 10.66 -3.28 -1.14
C GLU A 212 9.36 -2.69 -1.70
N LEU A 213 8.39 -2.30 -0.87
CA LEU A 213 7.18 -1.57 -1.30
C LEU A 213 7.51 -0.25 -1.98
N GLY A 214 8.42 0.55 -1.39
CA GLY A 214 8.88 1.80 -1.97
C GLY A 214 9.57 1.61 -3.32
N LEU A 215 10.45 0.59 -3.41
CA LEU A 215 11.13 0.21 -4.66
C LEU A 215 10.14 -0.22 -5.74
N VAL A 216 9.19 -1.10 -5.40
CA VAL A 216 8.16 -1.58 -6.31
C VAL A 216 7.33 -0.42 -6.86
N ARG A 217 6.85 0.48 -6.01
CA ARG A 217 6.08 1.66 -6.45
C ARG A 217 6.89 2.52 -7.42
N ARG A 218 8.15 2.80 -7.10
CA ARG A 218 9.04 3.61 -7.96
C ARG A 218 9.29 2.96 -9.32
N TRP A 219 9.58 1.66 -9.35
CA TRP A 219 9.83 0.92 -10.59
C TRP A 219 8.55 0.72 -11.40
N ALA A 220 7.41 0.46 -10.74
CA ALA A 220 6.11 0.35 -11.38
C ALA A 220 5.73 1.65 -12.09
N ASN A 221 5.92 2.81 -11.45
CA ASN A 221 5.72 4.11 -12.08
C ASN A 221 6.66 4.35 -13.26
N SER A 222 7.95 3.99 -13.11
CA SER A 222 8.95 4.25 -14.16
C SER A 222 8.80 3.35 -15.39
N TRP A 223 8.28 2.14 -15.19
CA TRP A 223 8.19 1.12 -16.25
C TRP A 223 6.76 0.85 -16.72
N SER A 224 5.74 1.47 -16.12
CA SER A 224 4.35 1.34 -16.59
C SER A 224 4.14 1.73 -18.06
N PRO A 225 4.86 2.70 -18.67
CA PRO A 225 4.72 2.99 -20.10
C PRO A 225 5.16 1.82 -21.01
N LEU A 226 5.89 0.83 -20.48
CA LEU A 226 6.28 -0.36 -21.24
C LEU A 226 5.13 -1.36 -21.40
N VAL A 227 4.08 -1.27 -20.58
CA VAL A 227 2.92 -2.16 -20.63
C VAL A 227 1.82 -1.49 -21.44
N THR A 228 1.15 -2.25 -22.31
CA THR A 228 -0.01 -1.75 -23.04
C THR A 228 -1.29 -2.40 -22.53
N VAL A 229 -2.38 -1.63 -22.56
CA VAL A 229 -3.73 -2.07 -22.23
C VAL A 229 -4.60 -1.73 -23.42
N HIS A 230 -5.33 -2.73 -23.94
CA HIS A 230 -6.18 -2.53 -25.12
C HIS A 230 -7.42 -3.43 -25.06
N SER A 231 -8.48 -3.01 -25.76
CA SER A 231 -9.71 -3.79 -25.91
C SER A 231 -9.44 -5.13 -26.58
N VAL A 232 -10.25 -6.13 -26.21
CA VAL A 232 -10.19 -7.45 -26.81
C VAL A 232 -10.57 -7.38 -28.30
N VAL A 233 -9.78 -8.04 -29.14
CA VAL A 233 -10.09 -8.22 -30.56
C VAL A 233 -10.94 -9.48 -30.74
N ALA A 234 -12.06 -9.36 -31.44
CA ALA A 234 -12.95 -10.49 -31.72
C ALA A 234 -12.20 -11.60 -32.47
N GLY A 235 -12.31 -12.84 -31.98
CA GLY A 235 -11.67 -14.02 -32.57
C GLY A 235 -10.25 -14.31 -32.06
N GLU A 236 -9.62 -13.42 -31.29
CA GLU A 236 -8.34 -13.72 -30.65
C GLU A 236 -8.51 -14.44 -29.31
N PRO A 237 -7.66 -15.42 -28.98
CA PRO A 237 -7.70 -16.07 -27.68
C PRO A 237 -7.27 -15.08 -26.58
N LEU A 238 -8.04 -15.03 -25.50
CA LEU A 238 -7.71 -14.23 -24.33
C LEU A 238 -6.48 -14.81 -23.60
N PRO A 239 -5.56 -13.97 -23.10
CA PRO A 239 -4.54 -14.42 -22.18
C PRO A 239 -5.16 -14.96 -20.88
N PRO A 240 -4.42 -15.75 -20.07
CA PRO A 240 -4.95 -16.32 -18.83
C PRO A 240 -5.43 -15.28 -17.80
N SER A 241 -4.84 -14.08 -17.83
CA SER A 241 -5.16 -12.97 -16.92
C SER A 241 -5.48 -11.73 -17.76
N VAL A 242 -6.56 -11.05 -17.41
CA VAL A 242 -7.08 -9.85 -18.08
C VAL A 242 -7.57 -8.86 -17.04
N VAL A 243 -7.75 -7.60 -17.43
CA VAL A 243 -8.50 -6.62 -16.65
C VAL A 243 -9.96 -6.73 -17.09
N ASP A 244 -10.90 -6.78 -16.15
CA ASP A 244 -12.32 -6.57 -16.42
C ASP A 244 -12.73 -5.29 -15.70
N LEU A 245 -13.06 -4.25 -16.47
CA LEU A 245 -13.36 -2.93 -15.93
C LEU A 245 -14.61 -2.93 -15.04
N MET A 246 -15.47 -3.94 -15.12
CA MET A 246 -16.64 -4.10 -14.25
C MET A 246 -16.40 -5.01 -13.04
N LYS A 247 -15.17 -5.49 -12.82
CA LYS A 247 -14.79 -6.29 -11.68
C LYS A 247 -13.96 -5.48 -10.69
N ASP A 248 -14.27 -5.61 -9.40
CA ASP A 248 -13.57 -4.91 -8.31
C ASP A 248 -12.24 -5.61 -7.95
N ALA A 249 -11.35 -5.73 -8.92
CA ALA A 249 -10.01 -6.31 -8.79
C ALA A 249 -9.12 -5.84 -9.95
N GLY A 250 -7.83 -5.62 -9.72
CA GLY A 250 -6.94 -5.14 -10.79
C GLY A 250 -6.83 -6.13 -11.96
N LEU A 251 -6.48 -7.39 -11.68
CA LEU A 251 -6.48 -8.47 -12.69
C LEU A 251 -7.37 -9.63 -12.25
N CYS A 252 -8.00 -10.27 -13.22
CA CYS A 252 -8.79 -11.47 -13.02
C CYS A 252 -8.48 -12.55 -14.05
N ALA A 253 -8.91 -13.79 -13.79
CA ALA A 253 -8.75 -14.86 -14.75
C ALA A 253 -9.73 -14.66 -15.91
N SER A 254 -9.24 -14.80 -17.15
CA SER A 254 -10.10 -14.61 -18.34
C SER A 254 -11.29 -15.56 -18.40
N ARG A 255 -11.15 -16.76 -17.84
CA ARG A 255 -12.26 -17.74 -17.71
C ARG A 255 -13.40 -17.26 -16.80
N ASP A 256 -13.15 -16.28 -15.93
CA ASP A 256 -14.16 -15.71 -15.04
C ASP A 256 -14.93 -14.56 -15.72
N CYS A 257 -14.51 -14.13 -16.92
CA CYS A 257 -15.13 -13.04 -17.67
C CYS A 257 -16.22 -13.61 -18.58
N LEU A 258 -17.49 -13.30 -18.26
CA LEU A 258 -18.64 -13.76 -19.05
C LEU A 258 -18.91 -12.87 -20.28
N GLN A 259 -18.54 -11.59 -20.18
CA GLN A 259 -18.68 -10.58 -21.22
C GLN A 259 -17.30 -10.01 -21.54
N THR A 260 -17.04 -9.69 -22.82
CA THR A 260 -15.72 -9.22 -23.28
C THR A 260 -15.66 -7.73 -23.55
N GLU A 261 -16.78 -7.01 -23.53
CA GLU A 261 -16.86 -5.57 -23.82
C GLU A 261 -16.04 -4.71 -22.83
N ASN A 262 -16.05 -5.11 -21.55
CA ASN A 262 -15.32 -4.44 -20.47
C ASN A 262 -13.95 -5.07 -20.22
N VAL A 263 -13.58 -6.09 -20.99
CA VAL A 263 -12.31 -6.79 -20.83
C VAL A 263 -11.21 -6.04 -21.58
N ARG A 264 -10.06 -5.90 -20.92
CA ARG A 264 -8.83 -5.38 -21.51
C ARG A 264 -7.72 -6.41 -21.44
N ARG A 265 -7.05 -6.59 -22.58
CA ARG A 265 -5.82 -7.34 -22.69
C ARG A 265 -4.66 -6.47 -22.21
N VAL A 266 -3.82 -7.05 -21.35
CA VAL A 266 -2.60 -6.42 -20.87
C VAL A 266 -1.40 -7.11 -21.52
N ASP A 267 -0.55 -6.34 -22.20
CA ASP A 267 0.70 -6.83 -22.77
C ASP A 267 1.89 -6.24 -22.01
N SER A 268 2.63 -7.12 -21.33
CA SER A 268 3.81 -6.82 -20.54
C SER A 268 5.13 -7.31 -21.21
N GLY A 269 5.13 -7.62 -22.50
CA GLY A 269 6.29 -8.17 -23.21
C GLY A 269 7.52 -7.26 -23.14
N ARG A 270 7.35 -5.96 -23.40
CA ARG A 270 8.44 -4.97 -23.30
C ARG A 270 8.96 -4.83 -21.87
N LEU A 271 8.07 -4.88 -20.88
CA LEU A 271 8.44 -4.86 -19.46
C LEU A 271 9.29 -6.10 -19.10
N ALA A 272 8.90 -7.29 -19.58
CA ALA A 272 9.66 -8.51 -19.35
C ALA A 272 11.08 -8.43 -19.95
N MET A 273 11.22 -7.85 -21.15
CA MET A 273 12.53 -7.58 -21.76
C MET A 273 13.36 -6.63 -20.90
N GLN A 274 12.78 -5.51 -20.47
CA GLN A 274 13.45 -4.51 -19.62
C GLN A 274 13.95 -5.13 -18.30
N ILE A 275 13.13 -5.95 -17.63
CA ILE A 275 13.52 -6.64 -16.39
C ILE A 275 14.72 -7.55 -16.64
N ASN A 276 14.70 -8.33 -17.72
CA ASN A 276 15.79 -9.26 -18.03
C ASN A 276 17.10 -8.53 -18.37
N GLN A 277 17.02 -7.47 -19.16
CA GLN A 277 18.17 -6.61 -19.47
C GLN A 277 18.75 -5.98 -18.21
N THR A 278 17.90 -5.40 -17.35
CA THR A 278 18.32 -4.79 -16.09
C THR A 278 19.00 -5.81 -15.17
N ARG A 279 18.47 -7.04 -15.08
CA ARG A 279 19.08 -8.13 -14.31
C ARG A 279 20.44 -8.55 -14.86
N GLN A 280 20.61 -8.54 -16.18
CA GLN A 280 21.90 -8.80 -16.81
C GLN A 280 22.92 -7.70 -16.48
N GLN A 281 22.53 -6.43 -16.63
CA GLN A 281 23.38 -5.28 -16.32
C GLN A 281 23.82 -5.23 -14.85
N LEU A 282 22.94 -5.62 -13.92
CA LEU A 282 23.31 -5.78 -12.51
C LEU A 282 24.34 -6.90 -12.28
N ARG A 283 24.35 -7.96 -13.09
CA ARG A 283 25.38 -9.03 -13.03
C ARG A 283 26.71 -8.55 -13.60
N GLU A 284 26.66 -7.67 -14.58
CA GLU A 284 27.81 -6.96 -15.17
C GLU A 284 28.33 -5.81 -14.29
N ARG A 285 27.84 -5.71 -13.04
CA ARG A 285 28.25 -4.75 -12.00
C ARG A 285 27.94 -3.28 -12.33
N ILE A 286 26.99 -3.02 -13.23
CA ILE A 286 26.43 -1.68 -13.39
C ILE A 286 25.63 -1.33 -12.14
N SER A 287 25.83 -0.12 -11.61
CA SER A 287 25.21 0.28 -10.35
C SER A 287 23.68 0.46 -10.48
N PRO A 288 22.89 0.19 -9.43
CA PRO A 288 21.44 0.43 -9.45
C PRO A 288 21.05 1.87 -9.83
N ALA A 289 21.81 2.87 -9.37
CA ALA A 289 21.58 4.27 -9.69
C ALA A 289 21.70 4.55 -11.21
N GLN A 290 22.74 4.03 -11.87
CA GLN A 290 22.93 4.15 -13.31
C GLN A 290 21.82 3.47 -14.12
N LEU A 291 21.18 2.44 -13.55
CA LEU A 291 20.06 1.73 -14.16
C LEU A 291 18.70 2.37 -13.85
N GLY A 292 18.66 3.51 -13.17
CA GLY A 292 17.41 4.17 -12.77
C GLY A 292 16.63 3.41 -11.71
N LEU A 293 17.26 2.45 -11.01
CA LEU A 293 16.62 1.69 -9.93
C LEU A 293 16.59 2.45 -8.60
N GLY A 294 17.40 3.51 -8.48
CA GLY A 294 17.54 4.39 -7.32
C GLY A 294 18.86 4.22 -6.56
N GLU A 295 19.13 5.14 -5.64
CA GLU A 295 20.39 5.24 -4.89
C GLU A 295 20.34 4.53 -3.52
N ASP A 296 19.14 4.16 -3.07
CA ASP A 296 18.83 3.59 -1.76
C ASP A 296 18.74 2.03 -1.75
N CYS A 297 19.10 1.36 -2.85
CA CYS A 297 19.20 -0.12 -2.93
C CYS A 297 20.58 -0.61 -3.38
N THR A 298 21.04 -1.72 -2.79
CA THR A 298 22.25 -2.41 -3.25
C THR A 298 21.95 -3.31 -4.45
N ALA A 299 22.94 -3.58 -5.30
CA ALA A 299 22.76 -4.45 -6.46
C ALA A 299 22.17 -5.83 -6.09
N SER A 300 22.54 -6.42 -4.95
CA SER A 300 21.98 -7.69 -4.47
C SER A 300 20.51 -7.59 -4.07
N GLN A 301 20.11 -6.50 -3.40
CA GLN A 301 18.71 -6.23 -3.07
C GLN A 301 17.89 -6.05 -4.35
N CYS A 302 18.36 -5.24 -5.29
CA CYS A 302 17.61 -4.98 -6.51
C CYS A 302 17.53 -6.27 -7.38
N GLN A 303 18.59 -7.08 -7.47
CA GLN A 303 18.58 -8.39 -8.15
C GLN A 303 17.53 -9.36 -7.55
N ARG A 304 17.48 -9.48 -6.21
CA ARG A 304 16.53 -10.34 -5.51
C ARG A 304 15.09 -9.89 -5.77
N LEU A 305 14.83 -8.58 -5.67
CA LEU A 305 13.50 -8.04 -5.90
C LEU A 305 13.08 -8.20 -7.37
N LEU A 306 13.95 -7.91 -8.35
CA LEU A 306 13.64 -8.12 -9.77
C LEU A 306 13.40 -9.60 -10.10
N ALA A 307 14.11 -10.52 -9.48
CA ALA A 307 13.85 -11.95 -9.65
C ALA A 307 12.46 -12.35 -9.14
N ARG A 308 12.01 -11.75 -8.03
CA ARG A 308 10.66 -11.92 -7.48
C ARG A 308 9.57 -11.33 -8.39
N LEU A 309 9.82 -10.15 -8.97
CA LEU A 309 8.86 -9.42 -9.80
C LEU A 309 8.77 -9.94 -11.25
N ALA A 310 9.83 -10.56 -11.77
CA ALA A 310 9.92 -10.92 -13.20
C ALA A 310 8.73 -11.73 -13.72
N ARG A 311 8.24 -12.69 -12.94
CA ARG A 311 7.10 -13.53 -13.35
C ARG A 311 5.75 -12.84 -13.22
N PRO A 312 5.38 -12.27 -12.05
CA PRO A 312 4.08 -11.60 -11.93
C PRO A 312 3.97 -10.41 -12.89
N TRP A 313 5.03 -9.62 -13.07
CA TRP A 313 5.03 -8.48 -14.01
C TRP A 313 5.06 -8.89 -15.48
N ALA A 314 5.49 -10.12 -15.79
CA ALA A 314 5.35 -10.70 -17.13
C ALA A 314 4.01 -11.44 -17.33
N LEU A 315 3.08 -11.34 -16.37
CA LEU A 315 1.78 -12.03 -16.36
C LEU A 315 1.89 -13.56 -16.54
N LEU A 316 3.04 -14.13 -16.17
CA LEU A 316 3.29 -15.56 -16.23
C LEU A 316 2.68 -16.22 -15.00
N ARG A 317 2.00 -17.36 -15.20
CA ARG A 317 1.46 -18.15 -14.08
C ARG A 317 2.56 -18.43 -13.06
N ALA A 318 2.28 -18.14 -11.79
CA ALA A 318 3.17 -18.50 -10.70
C ALA A 318 3.25 -20.04 -10.63
N THR A 319 4.43 -20.63 -10.81
CA THR A 319 4.64 -22.05 -10.48
C THR A 319 4.88 -22.11 -8.98
N ARG A 320 3.85 -22.46 -8.22
CA ARG A 320 4.05 -22.82 -6.82
C ARG A 320 4.74 -24.18 -6.79
N GLN A 321 5.90 -24.25 -6.13
CA GLN A 321 6.63 -25.52 -5.96
C GLN A 321 5.80 -26.52 -5.13
N PHE A 322 5.03 -26.01 -4.16
CA PHE A 322 4.16 -26.81 -3.31
C PHE A 322 2.71 -26.35 -3.44
N ARG A 323 1.80 -27.30 -3.66
CA ARG A 323 0.36 -27.05 -3.71
C ARG A 323 -0.14 -26.70 -2.31
N ARG A 324 -1.03 -25.71 -2.22
CA ARG A 324 -1.77 -25.41 -0.98
C ARG A 324 -3.01 -26.27 -0.90
N HIS A 325 -3.26 -26.83 0.28
CA HIS A 325 -4.45 -27.60 0.60
C HIS A 325 -5.30 -26.76 1.53
N VAL A 326 -6.56 -26.57 1.15
CA VAL A 326 -7.57 -26.03 2.07
C VAL A 326 -7.70 -27.03 3.21
N THR A 327 -7.57 -26.55 4.43
CA THR A 327 -7.67 -27.39 5.62
C THR A 327 -8.42 -26.64 6.69
N THR A 328 -8.95 -27.37 7.67
CA THR A 328 -9.70 -26.81 8.80
C THR A 328 -9.08 -27.31 10.09
N GLY A 329 -8.89 -26.42 11.04
CA GLY A 329 -8.34 -26.74 12.35
C GLY A 329 -7.81 -25.50 13.03
N LYS A 330 -7.23 -25.70 14.21
CA LYS A 330 -6.62 -24.62 14.98
C LYS A 330 -5.13 -24.87 15.13
N SER A 331 -4.33 -23.89 14.73
CA SER A 331 -2.90 -23.87 15.01
C SER A 331 -2.63 -23.06 16.27
N LYS A 332 -1.75 -23.56 17.12
CA LYS A 332 -1.28 -22.84 18.32
C LYS A 332 -0.12 -21.95 17.93
N VAL A 333 -0.23 -20.66 18.19
CA VAL A 333 0.77 -19.66 17.81
C VAL A 333 1.31 -18.99 19.06
N CYS A 334 2.63 -18.92 19.20
CA CYS A 334 3.28 -18.18 20.27
C CYS A 334 4.26 -17.16 19.70
N ALA A 335 4.22 -15.95 20.26
CA ALA A 335 5.10 -14.85 19.91
C ALA A 335 6.04 -14.51 21.07
N GLY A 336 7.27 -14.09 20.73
CA GLY A 336 8.30 -13.68 21.69
C GLY A 336 9.32 -14.78 21.96
N PHE A 337 10.60 -14.41 22.04
CA PHE A 337 11.72 -15.37 22.04
C PHE A 337 11.68 -16.39 23.18
N ALA A 338 11.33 -15.97 24.41
CA ALA A 338 11.25 -16.88 25.54
C ALA A 338 10.13 -17.93 25.38
N GLY A 339 8.94 -17.50 24.94
CA GLY A 339 7.82 -18.40 24.66
C GLY A 339 8.12 -19.34 23.49
N MET A 340 8.66 -18.81 22.39
CA MET A 340 9.10 -19.64 21.26
C MET A 340 10.13 -20.69 21.69
N HIS A 341 11.16 -20.30 22.45
CA HIS A 341 12.16 -21.24 22.99
C HIS A 341 11.50 -22.31 23.84
N TYR A 342 10.60 -21.93 24.75
CA TYR A 342 9.89 -22.87 25.62
C TYR A 342 9.08 -23.90 24.81
N TYR A 343 8.26 -23.44 23.86
CA TYR A 343 7.42 -24.35 23.07
C TYR A 343 8.19 -25.21 22.07
N ILE A 344 9.36 -24.75 21.60
CA ILE A 344 10.21 -25.52 20.68
C ILE A 344 11.10 -26.52 21.43
N SER A 345 11.72 -26.10 22.54
CA SER A 345 12.72 -26.90 23.27
C SER A 345 12.16 -27.69 24.45
N GLY A 346 10.97 -27.35 24.93
CA GLY A 346 10.40 -27.86 26.18
C GLY A 346 11.07 -27.31 27.45
N LYS A 347 11.97 -26.31 27.33
CA LYS A 347 12.74 -25.74 28.44
C LYS A 347 12.55 -24.23 28.53
N GLU A 348 12.51 -23.71 29.75
CA GLU A 348 12.55 -22.27 29.97
C GLU A 348 13.88 -21.69 29.47
N PHE A 349 13.82 -20.50 28.88
CA PHE A 349 15.04 -19.81 28.46
C PHE A 349 15.78 -19.27 29.68
N THR A 350 16.97 -19.81 29.94
CA THR A 350 17.91 -19.27 30.93
C THR A 350 19.04 -18.55 30.21
N GLN A 351 19.16 -17.23 30.43
CA GLN A 351 20.24 -16.46 29.83
C GLN A 351 21.61 -16.97 30.33
N PRO A 352 22.52 -17.36 29.42
CA PRO A 352 23.87 -17.81 29.78
C PRO A 352 24.61 -16.71 30.55
N GLU A 353 25.37 -17.07 31.59
CA GLU A 353 26.10 -16.09 32.42
C GLU A 353 27.05 -15.20 31.61
N SER A 354 27.66 -15.73 30.55
CA SER A 354 28.56 -14.99 29.66
C SER A 354 27.88 -13.90 28.83
N ALA A 355 26.55 -13.95 28.68
CA ALA A 355 25.76 -12.97 27.93
C ALA A 355 25.04 -11.96 28.84
N ARG A 356 25.23 -12.03 30.16
CA ARG A 356 24.64 -11.08 31.11
C ARG A 356 25.48 -9.80 31.15
N VAL A 357 25.16 -8.86 30.26
CA VAL A 357 25.59 -7.47 30.45
C VAL A 357 24.65 -6.86 31.48
N TYR A 358 25.02 -6.96 32.76
CA TYR A 358 24.25 -6.33 33.83
C TYR A 358 24.33 -4.82 33.69
N SER A 359 23.18 -4.14 33.73
CA SER A 359 23.18 -2.73 34.16
C SER A 359 23.58 -2.66 35.64
N ARG A 360 24.11 -1.52 36.09
CA ARG A 360 24.59 -1.36 37.48
C ARG A 360 23.48 -1.60 38.52
N ASP A 361 22.26 -1.21 38.19
CA ASP A 361 21.05 -1.43 39.01
C ASP A 361 20.64 -2.91 39.10
N GLU A 362 20.84 -3.70 38.05
CA GLU A 362 20.51 -5.13 38.05
C GLU A 362 21.51 -5.94 38.88
N PHE A 363 22.77 -5.52 38.90
CA PHE A 363 23.81 -6.15 39.73
C PHE A 363 23.49 -6.03 41.23
N ASP A 364 23.05 -4.85 41.68
CA ASP A 364 22.73 -4.59 43.08
C ASP A 364 21.49 -5.39 43.55
N ARG A 365 20.51 -5.63 42.66
CA ARG A 365 19.32 -6.45 42.98
C ARG A 365 19.64 -7.94 43.05
N LEU A 366 20.55 -8.43 42.23
CA LEU A 366 20.94 -9.85 42.20
C LEU A 366 21.69 -10.29 43.46
N PHE A 367 22.41 -9.38 44.11
CA PHE A 367 23.08 -9.67 45.37
C PHE A 367 22.09 -9.91 46.52
N ALA A 368 20.87 -9.36 46.44
CA ALA A 368 19.88 -9.42 47.52
C ALA A 368 19.04 -10.72 47.56
N PHE A 369 18.97 -11.50 46.47
CA PHE A 369 17.98 -12.59 46.33
C PHE A 369 18.56 -13.97 45.99
N ARG A 370 19.85 -14.20 46.23
CA ARG A 370 20.57 -15.44 45.85
C ARG A 370 20.07 -16.73 46.53
N HIS A 371 19.15 -16.65 47.50
CA HIS A 371 18.69 -17.79 48.30
C HIS A 371 17.17 -18.00 48.27
N THR A 372 16.60 -18.15 47.08
CA THR A 372 15.27 -18.79 46.97
C THR A 372 15.12 -19.28 45.54
N LEU A 373 15.13 -20.59 45.32
CA LEU A 373 14.26 -21.33 44.39
C LEU A 373 14.77 -22.78 44.23
N ASP A 374 13.88 -23.73 44.52
CA ASP A 374 14.11 -25.17 44.51
C ASP A 374 13.92 -25.74 43.07
N PRO A 375 14.89 -26.47 42.48
CA PRO A 375 14.84 -26.93 41.09
C PRO A 375 13.90 -28.11 40.80
N THR A 376 13.20 -28.66 41.79
CA THR A 376 12.63 -30.03 41.72
C THR A 376 11.11 -30.13 41.60
N GLN A 377 10.37 -29.03 41.43
CA GLN A 377 8.90 -29.08 41.30
C GLN A 377 8.41 -29.34 39.86
N ARG A 378 7.46 -30.29 39.74
CA ARG A 378 6.88 -30.82 38.48
C ARG A 378 6.19 -29.75 37.62
N LEU A 379 6.34 -29.95 36.31
CA LEU A 379 6.22 -28.99 35.20
C LEU A 379 4.80 -28.55 34.79
N ASP A 380 3.75 -29.35 35.04
CA ASP A 380 2.38 -29.00 34.58
C ASP A 380 1.75 -27.83 35.33
N VAL A 381 2.16 -27.60 36.58
CA VAL A 381 1.63 -26.49 37.41
C VAL A 381 2.24 -25.14 36.99
N ARG A 382 3.34 -25.14 36.21
CA ARG A 382 4.06 -23.93 35.80
C ARG A 382 3.65 -23.31 34.47
N GLN A 383 2.88 -24.01 33.61
CA GLN A 383 2.29 -23.35 32.42
C GLN A 383 1.48 -22.10 32.82
N THR A 384 0.77 -22.19 33.96
CA THR A 384 0.00 -21.07 34.54
C THR A 384 0.87 -20.04 35.27
N GLN A 385 2.07 -20.41 35.72
CA GLN A 385 2.98 -19.51 36.48
C GLN A 385 3.95 -18.74 35.58
N VAL A 386 4.31 -19.25 34.40
CA VAL A 386 5.28 -18.61 33.49
C VAL A 386 4.60 -17.66 32.47
N GLY A 387 3.28 -17.79 32.27
CA GLY A 387 2.48 -16.76 31.56
C GLY A 387 2.80 -16.59 30.07
N PHE A 388 3.42 -17.58 29.40
CA PHE A 388 3.62 -17.52 27.96
C PHE A 388 2.28 -17.70 27.23
N ALA A 389 1.71 -16.59 26.77
CA ALA A 389 0.46 -16.59 26.02
C ALA A 389 0.61 -17.37 24.69
N VAL A 390 -0.29 -18.33 24.49
CA VAL A 390 -0.49 -19.04 23.22
C VAL A 390 -1.84 -18.62 22.67
N ASP A 391 -1.83 -18.15 21.43
CA ASP A 391 -3.04 -17.84 20.69
C ASP A 391 -3.46 -19.07 19.86
N GLU A 392 -4.76 -19.27 19.69
CA GLU A 392 -5.30 -20.25 18.73
C GLU A 392 -5.79 -19.54 17.48
N TRP A 393 -5.22 -19.86 16.32
CA TRP A 393 -5.63 -19.29 15.03
C TRP A 393 -6.21 -20.38 14.14
N GLU A 394 -7.26 -20.04 13.39
CA GLU A 394 -7.89 -20.93 12.44
C GLU A 394 -7.02 -21.10 11.21
N VAL A 395 -6.83 -22.34 10.76
CA VAL A 395 -6.13 -22.62 9.51
C VAL A 395 -7.11 -22.50 8.36
N LEU A 396 -6.76 -21.70 7.35
CA LEU A 396 -7.53 -21.58 6.11
C LEU A 396 -6.96 -22.48 5.01
N ASP A 397 -5.63 -22.46 4.87
CA ASP A 397 -4.90 -23.33 3.95
C ASP A 397 -3.45 -23.53 4.41
N GLN A 398 -2.80 -24.60 3.94
CA GLN A 398 -1.40 -24.87 4.22
C GLN A 398 -0.66 -25.52 3.05
N SER A 399 0.65 -25.38 3.02
CA SER A 399 1.59 -26.07 2.13
C SER A 399 2.85 -26.43 2.89
N ALA A 400 3.72 -27.24 2.29
CA ALA A 400 5.02 -27.60 2.89
C ALA A 400 5.89 -26.38 3.26
N THR A 401 5.67 -25.22 2.66
CA THR A 401 6.47 -24.00 2.88
C THR A 401 5.72 -22.88 3.59
N GLY A 402 4.51 -23.11 4.10
CA GLY A 402 3.81 -22.06 4.84
C GLY A 402 2.32 -22.29 5.06
N PHE A 403 1.77 -21.47 5.94
CA PHE A 403 0.39 -21.51 6.41
C PHE A 403 -0.35 -20.21 6.04
N ARG A 404 -1.66 -20.31 5.86
CA ARG A 404 -2.57 -19.16 5.91
C ARG A 404 -3.47 -19.33 7.11
N LEU A 405 -3.34 -18.42 8.06
CA LEU A 405 -4.03 -18.47 9.33
C LEU A 405 -4.96 -17.26 9.47
N MET A 406 -6.06 -17.44 10.19
CA MET A 406 -7.01 -16.40 10.54
C MET A 406 -7.12 -16.31 12.07
N ARG A 407 -7.07 -15.08 12.57
CA ARG A 407 -7.28 -14.78 13.98
C ARG A 407 -8.55 -13.95 14.10
N SER A 408 -9.57 -14.49 14.76
CA SER A 408 -10.91 -13.89 14.84
C SER A 408 -11.02 -12.73 15.85
N THR A 409 -10.18 -12.73 16.89
CA THR A 409 -10.14 -11.65 17.91
C THR A 409 -8.78 -10.97 17.91
N ALA A 410 -8.77 -9.64 18.08
CA ALA A 410 -7.51 -8.93 18.29
C ALA A 410 -6.81 -9.45 19.55
N GLY A 411 -5.48 -9.62 19.47
CA GLY A 411 -4.68 -9.80 20.67
C GLY A 411 -3.30 -9.23 20.45
N ARG A 412 -2.22 -9.98 20.78
CA ARG A 412 -0.86 -9.41 20.67
C ARG A 412 -0.61 -8.90 19.27
N ARG A 413 -0.09 -7.66 19.20
CA ARG A 413 0.27 -7.02 17.94
C ARG A 413 1.46 -7.75 17.32
N ILE A 414 1.43 -7.90 16.00
CA ILE A 414 2.42 -8.65 15.22
C ILE A 414 3.13 -7.70 14.28
N ALA A 415 4.43 -7.55 14.45
CA ALA A 415 5.25 -6.76 13.54
C ALA A 415 5.46 -7.52 12.21
N PRO A 416 5.62 -6.81 11.09
CA PRO A 416 6.07 -7.42 9.85
C PRO A 416 7.40 -8.16 10.06
N GLU A 417 7.60 -9.28 9.37
CA GLU A 417 8.82 -10.10 9.46
C GLU A 417 9.11 -10.66 10.86
N GLN A 418 8.16 -10.59 11.79
CA GLN A 418 8.29 -11.13 13.15
C GLN A 418 8.36 -12.66 13.13
N LEU A 419 9.25 -13.21 13.96
CA LEU A 419 9.31 -14.64 14.22
C LEU A 419 8.23 -15.09 15.20
N LEU A 420 7.64 -16.24 14.89
CA LEU A 420 6.59 -16.90 15.68
C LEU A 420 6.89 -18.40 15.77
N SER A 421 6.41 -19.06 16.83
CA SER A 421 6.27 -20.51 16.81
C SER A 421 4.84 -20.90 16.44
N ILE A 422 4.69 -21.90 15.57
CA ILE A 422 3.40 -22.41 15.12
C ILE A 422 3.38 -23.92 15.35
N CYS A 423 2.46 -24.41 16.18
CA CYS A 423 2.10 -25.83 16.20
C CYS A 423 0.94 -26.03 15.22
N PRO A 424 1.13 -26.77 14.12
CA PRO A 424 0.07 -27.06 13.17
C PRO A 424 -1.07 -27.85 13.82
N HIS A 425 -2.28 -27.71 13.29
CA HIS A 425 -3.45 -28.48 13.72
C HIS A 425 -3.29 -30.01 13.58
N ASP A 426 -2.45 -30.46 12.66
CA ASP A 426 -2.18 -31.85 12.28
C ASP A 426 -0.83 -32.37 12.82
N GLY A 427 -0.18 -31.62 13.71
CA GLY A 427 1.11 -31.97 14.29
C GLY A 427 1.21 -31.64 15.78
N SER A 428 2.20 -32.25 16.45
CA SER A 428 2.51 -31.99 17.86
C SER A 428 3.75 -31.11 18.07
N ALA A 429 4.53 -30.88 17.00
CA ALA A 429 5.77 -30.13 17.07
C ALA A 429 5.55 -28.66 16.67
N HIS A 430 6.16 -27.74 17.41
CA HIS A 430 6.22 -26.33 17.05
C HIS A 430 7.28 -26.09 15.97
N LEU A 431 6.88 -25.40 14.91
CA LEU A 431 7.73 -24.92 13.83
C LEU A 431 8.08 -23.45 14.06
N LEU A 432 9.27 -23.03 13.64
CA LEU A 432 9.62 -21.62 13.56
C LEU A 432 9.10 -21.05 12.23
N ALA A 433 8.37 -19.94 12.31
CA ALA A 433 7.78 -19.26 11.17
C ALA A 433 8.07 -17.76 11.21
N GLN A 434 7.99 -17.13 10.04
CA GLN A 434 8.09 -15.69 9.86
C GLN A 434 6.80 -15.19 9.21
N VAL A 435 6.28 -14.06 9.70
CA VAL A 435 5.04 -13.42 9.23
C VAL A 435 5.25 -12.69 7.91
#